data_AF-A0A4Y2Q5Z6-F1
#
_entry.id   AF-A0A4Y2Q5Z6-F1
#
_cell.length_a   1.000
_cell.length_b   1.000
_cell.length_c   1.000
_cell.angle_alpha   90.00
_cell.angle_beta   90.00
_cell.angle_gamma   90.00
#
_symmetry.space_group_name_H-M   'P 1'
#
loop_
_entity.id
_entity.type
_entity.pdbx_description
1 polymer ?
#
loop_
_entity_poly.entity_id
_entity_poly.type
_entity_poly.pdbx_seq_one_letter_code
_entity_poly.pdbx_strand_id
1 'polypeptide(L)'
;MSLIVFGNFNQLPLVGDRYIFQPNSNNVYADFCGNPLWELFHIYYLTEIMRQKDDQKFSMALNNLAKGVLNETEIKLFKDREVDASAIPCKAIRLFRSIAKVYAFNDKIIQLDNKKITAEAIDKVKCQPNDNVKNRLLKAARDATARECQGFPYNLNSSLNVKYMITV
;
A
#
# COMPACT_ATOMS: atom_id res chain seq x y z
N MET A 1 19.67 -14.43 -21.21
CA MET A 1 18.58 -13.53 -20.74
C MET A 1 19.22 -12.52 -19.82
N SER A 2 18.99 -11.23 -20.04
CA SER A 2 19.54 -10.17 -19.18
C SER A 2 18.42 -9.64 -18.30
N LEU A 3 18.69 -9.53 -16.99
CA LEU A 3 17.73 -9.06 -16.01
C LEU A 3 18.19 -7.71 -15.46
N ILE A 4 17.30 -6.73 -15.47
CA ILE A 4 17.52 -5.42 -14.86
C ILE A 4 16.52 -5.26 -13.74
N VAL A 5 17.02 -4.98 -12.53
CA VAL A 5 16.20 -4.73 -11.35
C VAL A 5 16.40 -3.30 -10.88
N PHE A 6 15.33 -2.68 -10.40
CA PHE A 6 15.36 -1.33 -9.81
C PHE A 6 14.55 -1.31 -8.53
N GLY A 7 14.99 -0.52 -7.56
CA GLY A 7 14.32 -0.43 -6.27
C GLY A 7 15.13 0.37 -5.26
N ASN A 8 14.59 0.49 -4.06
CA ASN A 8 15.26 1.09 -2.93
C ASN A 8 15.09 0.15 -1.72
N PHE A 9 16.19 -0.35 -1.20
CA PHE A 9 16.21 -1.30 -0.08
C PHE A 9 15.73 -0.71 1.25
N ASN A 10 15.62 0.62 1.36
CA ASN A 10 15.05 1.29 2.54
C ASN A 10 13.53 1.50 2.42
N GLN A 11 12.86 0.93 1.42
CA GLN A 11 11.40 0.95 1.30
C GLN A 11 10.76 -0.22 2.07
N LEU A 12 9.44 -0.41 1.92
CA LEU A 12 8.73 -1.49 2.61
C LEU A 12 9.24 -2.87 2.16
N PRO A 13 9.35 -3.85 3.07
CA PRO A 13 9.63 -5.23 2.71
C PRO A 13 8.42 -5.85 1.99
N LEU A 14 8.59 -7.08 1.52
CA LEU A 14 7.49 -7.87 0.97
C LEU A 14 6.38 -8.07 2.02
N VAL A 15 5.13 -8.15 1.57
CA VAL A 15 3.98 -8.30 2.48
C VAL A 15 4.04 -9.65 3.18
N GLY A 16 4.18 -9.63 4.50
CA GLY A 16 4.26 -10.85 5.33
C GLY A 16 5.61 -11.57 5.24
N ASP A 17 6.60 -10.95 4.62
CA ASP A 17 7.93 -11.52 4.43
C ASP A 17 9.01 -10.45 4.70
N ARG A 18 10.27 -10.85 4.58
CA ARG A 18 11.44 -10.04 4.87
C ARG A 18 11.92 -9.30 3.62
N TYR A 19 12.98 -8.54 3.79
CA TYR A 19 13.69 -8.01 2.64
C TYR A 19 14.35 -9.14 1.85
N ILE A 20 14.22 -9.07 0.52
CA ILE A 20 14.74 -10.07 -0.43
C ILE A 20 16.27 -10.27 -0.37
N PHE A 21 16.99 -9.32 0.21
CA PHE A 21 18.44 -9.37 0.41
C PHE A 21 18.84 -9.90 1.79
N GLN A 22 17.88 -10.08 2.72
CA GLN A 22 18.17 -10.63 4.05
C GLN A 22 18.27 -12.15 4.00
N PRO A 23 19.21 -12.75 4.78
CA PRO A 23 19.32 -14.19 4.87
C PRO A 23 18.06 -14.82 5.48
N ASN A 24 17.75 -16.04 5.04
CA ASN A 24 16.63 -16.81 5.60
C ASN A 24 17.00 -17.31 7.01
N SER A 25 16.41 -16.73 8.06
CA SER A 25 16.74 -17.15 9.45
C SER A 25 16.28 -18.57 9.79
N ASN A 26 15.47 -19.22 8.96
CA ASN A 26 15.12 -20.63 9.16
C ASN A 26 16.22 -21.56 8.65
N ASN A 27 17.20 -21.04 7.91
CA ASN A 27 18.39 -21.77 7.47
C ASN A 27 19.57 -21.35 8.35
N VAL A 28 20.05 -22.27 9.19
CA VAL A 28 21.18 -22.06 10.10
C VAL A 28 22.49 -21.73 9.40
N TYR A 29 22.60 -22.01 8.10
CA TYR A 29 23.76 -21.69 7.27
C TYR A 29 23.58 -20.40 6.47
N ALA A 30 22.44 -19.69 6.59
CA ALA A 30 22.14 -18.54 5.74
C ALA A 30 23.14 -17.39 5.91
N ASP A 31 23.65 -17.17 7.11
CA ASP A 31 24.67 -16.13 7.35
C ASP A 31 26.03 -16.50 6.75
N PHE A 32 26.33 -17.79 6.62
CA PHE A 32 27.56 -18.28 5.99
C PHE A 32 27.46 -18.27 4.46
N CYS A 33 26.33 -18.71 3.91
CA CYS A 33 26.10 -18.79 2.47
C CYS A 33 25.73 -17.43 1.86
N GLY A 34 25.35 -16.44 2.68
CA GLY A 34 24.93 -15.12 2.20
C GLY A 34 23.72 -15.19 1.28
N ASN A 35 23.75 -14.42 0.19
CA ASN A 35 22.70 -14.40 -0.81
C ASN A 35 23.28 -14.53 -2.23
N PRO A 36 23.60 -15.77 -2.67
CA PRO A 36 24.42 -16.01 -3.86
C PRO A 36 23.76 -15.52 -5.16
N LEU A 37 22.43 -15.34 -5.18
CA LEU A 37 21.72 -14.80 -6.33
C LEU A 37 21.99 -13.30 -6.54
N TRP A 38 22.24 -12.55 -5.47
CA TRP A 38 22.54 -11.12 -5.56
C TRP A 38 23.98 -10.84 -5.98
N GLU A 39 24.90 -11.77 -5.73
CA GLU A 39 26.32 -11.67 -6.14
C GLU A 39 26.49 -11.67 -7.66
N LEU A 40 25.50 -12.15 -8.41
CA LEU A 40 25.49 -12.15 -9.87
C LEU A 40 25.19 -10.77 -10.48
N PHE A 41 24.71 -9.82 -9.68
CA PHE A 41 24.30 -8.50 -10.16
C PHE A 41 25.43 -7.47 -10.09
N HIS A 42 25.46 -6.60 -11.09
CA HIS A 42 26.22 -5.36 -11.02
C HIS A 42 25.34 -4.28 -10.39
N ILE A 43 25.81 -3.66 -9.31
CA ILE A 43 25.06 -2.65 -8.56
C ILE A 43 25.44 -1.25 -9.04
N TYR A 44 24.45 -0.45 -9.38
CA TYR A 44 24.59 0.97 -9.71
C TYR A 44 23.74 1.81 -8.75
N TYR A 45 24.33 2.86 -8.20
CA TYR A 45 23.65 3.77 -7.27
C TYR A 45 23.27 5.08 -7.98
N LEU A 46 22.01 5.48 -7.85
CA LEU A 46 21.56 6.83 -8.23
C LEU A 46 21.72 7.74 -7.02
N THR A 47 22.53 8.80 -7.16
CA THR A 47 22.90 9.69 -6.04
C THR A 47 22.15 11.01 -6.04
N GLU A 48 21.54 11.39 -7.16
CA GLU A 48 20.82 12.66 -7.31
C GLU A 48 19.34 12.53 -6.91
N ILE A 49 18.85 13.49 -6.11
CA ILE A 49 17.46 13.51 -5.63
C ILE A 49 16.61 14.46 -6.49
N MET A 50 15.81 13.89 -7.40
CA MET A 50 15.02 14.69 -8.34
C MET A 50 13.67 15.19 -7.78
N ARG A 51 13.03 14.41 -6.91
CA ARG A 51 11.64 14.69 -6.46
C ARG A 51 11.53 15.92 -5.56
N GLN A 52 12.54 16.17 -4.73
CA GLN A 52 12.60 17.32 -3.81
C GLN A 52 13.86 18.15 -4.07
N LYS A 53 14.28 18.27 -5.34
CA LYS A 53 15.54 18.93 -5.72
C LYS A 53 15.65 20.38 -5.20
N ASP A 54 14.52 21.09 -5.10
CA ASP A 54 14.47 22.48 -4.67
C ASP A 54 14.47 22.64 -3.13
N ASP A 55 14.40 21.53 -2.37
CA ASP A 55 14.45 21.50 -0.90
C ASP A 55 15.48 20.47 -0.42
N GLN A 56 16.75 20.85 -0.52
CA GLN A 56 17.87 20.00 -0.11
C GLN A 56 17.78 19.60 1.38
N LYS A 57 17.36 20.51 2.25
CA LYS A 57 17.24 20.25 3.69
C LYS A 57 16.22 19.15 3.96
N PHE A 58 15.05 19.22 3.33
CA PHE A 58 14.00 18.21 3.50
C PHE A 58 14.38 16.87 2.85
N SER A 59 14.99 16.89 1.67
CA SER A 59 15.43 15.66 0.99
C SER A 59 16.49 14.90 1.79
N MET A 60 17.44 15.60 2.41
CA MET A 60 18.43 15.00 3.32
C MET A 60 17.76 14.39 4.55
N ALA A 61 16.82 15.12 5.17
CA ALA A 61 16.06 14.60 6.31
C ALA A 61 15.24 13.35 5.95
N LEU A 62 14.66 13.26 4.74
CA LEU A 62 13.97 12.06 4.25
C LEU A 62 14.91 10.87 4.09
N ASN A 63 16.14 11.08 3.60
CA ASN A 63 17.14 10.01 3.50
C ASN A 63 17.58 9.50 4.88
N ASN A 64 17.74 10.40 5.85
CA ASN A 64 18.08 10.03 7.22
C ASN A 64 16.91 9.34 7.93
N LEU A 65 15.67 9.74 7.64
CA LEU A 65 14.47 9.03 8.08
C LEU A 65 14.46 7.60 7.54
N ALA A 66 14.75 7.41 6.24
CA ALA A 66 14.78 6.09 5.62
C ALA A 66 15.85 5.16 6.22
N LYS A 67 16.94 5.73 6.74
CA LYS A 67 18.02 5.00 7.43
C LYS A 67 17.80 4.86 8.94
N GLY A 68 16.81 5.55 9.51
CA GLY A 68 16.54 5.56 10.95
C GLY A 68 17.56 6.36 11.78
N VAL A 69 18.24 7.36 11.20
CA VAL A 69 19.34 8.12 11.82
C VAL A 69 19.05 9.61 11.95
N LEU A 70 17.80 9.97 12.21
CA LEU A 70 17.39 11.37 12.35
C LEU A 70 18.05 12.05 13.56
N ASN A 71 18.48 13.29 13.37
CA ASN A 71 18.88 14.17 14.47
C ASN A 71 17.71 15.04 14.98
N GLU A 72 17.89 15.73 16.12
CA GLU A 72 16.85 16.54 16.75
C GLU A 72 16.30 17.65 15.84
N THR A 73 17.15 18.27 15.01
CA THR A 73 16.73 19.33 14.09
C THR A 73 15.83 18.79 12.99
N GLU A 74 16.13 17.58 12.49
CA GLU A 74 15.31 16.91 11.49
C GLU A 74 14.01 16.36 12.08
N ILE A 75 14.04 15.85 13.32
CA ILE A 75 12.83 15.47 14.05
C ILE A 75 11.91 16.69 14.18
N LYS A 76 12.45 17.83 14.61
CA LYS A 76 11.70 19.08 14.70
C LYS A 76 11.15 19.51 13.33
N LEU A 77 11.94 19.39 12.26
CA LEU A 77 11.50 19.67 10.90
C LEU A 77 10.22 18.88 10.52
N PHE A 78 10.14 17.59 10.87
CA PHE A 78 8.93 16.79 10.62
C PHE A 78 7.78 17.17 11.56
N LYS A 79 8.07 17.42 12.84
CA LYS A 79 7.08 17.84 13.85
C LYS A 79 6.42 19.17 13.52
N ASP A 80 7.17 20.13 13.00
CA ASP A 80 6.64 21.44 12.58
C ASP A 80 5.63 21.35 11.42
N ARG A 81 5.54 20.19 10.75
CA ARG A 81 4.55 19.90 9.69
C ARG A 81 3.34 19.12 10.20
N GLU A 82 3.31 18.74 11.46
CA GLU A 82 2.11 18.20 12.09
C GLU A 82 1.08 19.32 12.22
N VAL A 83 -0.06 19.16 11.57
CA VAL A 83 -1.14 20.13 11.56
C VAL A 83 -2.44 19.47 11.98
N ASP A 84 -3.38 20.28 12.48
CA ASP A 84 -4.72 19.81 12.76
C ASP A 84 -5.42 19.34 11.47
N ALA A 85 -6.33 18.36 11.61
CA ALA A 85 -7.05 17.79 10.48
C ALA A 85 -7.82 18.82 9.65
N SER A 86 -8.30 19.91 10.28
CA SER A 86 -9.01 21.01 9.63
C SER A 86 -8.12 21.85 8.71
N ALA A 87 -6.82 21.92 8.99
CA ALA A 87 -5.86 22.69 8.20
C ALA A 87 -5.40 21.95 6.94
N ILE A 88 -5.69 20.64 6.83
CA ILE A 88 -5.20 19.84 5.72
C ILE A 88 -6.10 20.03 4.49
N PRO A 89 -5.56 20.41 3.31
CA PRO A 89 -6.36 20.67 2.12
C PRO A 89 -7.30 19.52 1.75
N CYS A 90 -8.55 19.85 1.38
CA CYS A 90 -9.59 18.88 1.05
C CYS A 90 -9.22 17.97 -0.14
N LYS A 91 -8.44 18.51 -1.09
CA LYS A 91 -8.01 17.78 -2.31
C LYS A 91 -6.69 17.02 -2.15
N ALA A 92 -6.03 17.12 -0.99
CA ALA A 92 -4.74 16.47 -0.78
C ALA A 92 -4.92 14.95 -0.56
N ILE A 93 -3.98 14.17 -1.10
CA ILE A 93 -3.95 12.71 -0.92
C ILE A 93 -3.69 12.41 0.56
N ARG A 94 -4.50 11.52 1.14
CA ARG A 94 -4.35 11.04 2.52
C ARG A 94 -3.73 9.65 2.51
N LEU A 95 -2.61 9.49 3.19
CA LEU A 95 -1.93 8.22 3.35
C LEU A 95 -2.21 7.67 4.75
N PHE A 96 -2.57 6.40 4.84
CA PHE A 96 -2.86 5.72 6.09
C PHE A 96 -2.07 4.42 6.19
N ARG A 97 -1.72 4.04 7.42
CA ARG A 97 -1.02 2.78 7.70
C ARG A 97 -1.85 1.53 7.37
N SER A 98 -3.18 1.61 7.49
CA SER A 98 -4.07 0.45 7.43
C SER A 98 -5.22 0.68 6.46
N ILE A 99 -5.58 -0.37 5.72
CA ILE A 99 -6.71 -0.38 4.78
C ILE A 99 -8.03 0.01 5.46
N ALA A 100 -8.29 -0.43 6.69
CA ALA A 100 -9.52 -0.07 7.43
C ALA A 100 -9.68 1.47 7.59
N LYS A 101 -8.58 2.18 7.86
CA LYS A 101 -8.57 3.65 7.93
C LYS A 101 -8.76 4.30 6.55
N VAL A 102 -8.22 3.67 5.50
CA VAL A 102 -8.44 4.11 4.11
C VAL A 102 -9.93 4.02 3.77
N TYR A 103 -10.57 2.87 4.02
CA TYR A 103 -12.00 2.71 3.76
C TYR A 103 -12.86 3.68 4.57
N ALA A 104 -12.63 3.79 5.88
CA ALA A 104 -13.38 4.72 6.72
C ALA A 104 -13.27 6.18 6.24
N PHE A 105 -12.08 6.61 5.80
CA PHE A 105 -11.90 7.95 5.24
C PHE A 105 -12.59 8.10 3.88
N ASN A 106 -12.41 7.14 2.98
CA ASN A 106 -13.00 7.18 1.64
C ASN A 106 -14.53 7.17 1.69
N ASP A 107 -15.12 6.33 2.55
CA ASP A 107 -16.56 6.29 2.75
C ASP A 107 -17.09 7.64 3.28
N LYS A 108 -16.37 8.27 4.22
CA LYS A 108 -16.72 9.61 4.69
C LYS A 108 -16.72 10.63 3.56
N ILE A 109 -15.71 10.61 2.67
CA ILE A 109 -15.64 11.53 1.53
C ILE A 109 -16.78 11.28 0.53
N ILE A 110 -17.11 10.01 0.26
CA ILE A 110 -18.22 9.65 -0.64
C ILE A 110 -19.56 10.08 -0.03
N GLN A 111 -19.75 9.93 1.28
CA GLN A 111 -20.95 10.35 2.00
C GLN A 111 -21.18 11.87 2.02
N LEU A 112 -20.11 12.67 1.87
CA LEU A 112 -20.22 14.13 1.79
C LEU A 112 -20.70 14.62 0.41
N ASP A 113 -20.68 13.76 -0.61
CA ASP A 113 -21.18 14.10 -1.94
C ASP A 113 -22.66 13.69 -2.07
N ASN A 114 -23.46 14.57 -2.68
CA ASN A 114 -24.91 14.44 -2.73
C ASN A 114 -25.38 13.41 -3.77
N LYS A 115 -24.50 12.96 -4.67
CA LYS A 115 -24.82 12.06 -5.79
C LYS A 115 -24.21 10.68 -5.62
N LYS A 116 -24.64 9.97 -4.57
CA LYS A 116 -24.20 8.60 -4.30
C LYS A 116 -24.85 7.60 -5.27
N ILE A 117 -24.03 6.75 -5.87
CA ILE A 117 -24.46 5.58 -6.64
C ILE A 117 -23.87 4.34 -5.96
N THR A 118 -24.69 3.35 -5.67
CA THR A 118 -24.24 2.05 -5.13
C THR A 118 -24.38 1.01 -6.23
N ALA A 119 -23.29 0.34 -6.55
CA ALA A 119 -23.30 -0.82 -7.43
C ALA A 119 -23.17 -2.10 -6.58
N GLU A 120 -24.03 -3.07 -6.84
CA GLU A 120 -24.02 -4.38 -6.18
C GLU A 120 -23.35 -5.41 -7.09
N ALA A 121 -22.52 -6.27 -6.50
CA ALA A 121 -21.90 -7.38 -7.21
C ALA A 121 -22.93 -8.44 -7.60
N ILE A 122 -22.74 -9.03 -8.78
CA ILE A 122 -23.57 -10.14 -9.27
C ILE A 122 -22.77 -11.44 -9.20
N ASP A 123 -23.01 -12.20 -8.14
CA ASP A 123 -22.35 -13.49 -7.92
C ASP A 123 -23.14 -14.64 -8.57
N LYS A 124 -22.42 -15.55 -9.25
CA LYS A 124 -23.02 -16.71 -9.92
C LYS A 124 -22.23 -17.98 -9.61
N VAL A 125 -22.96 -19.03 -9.21
CA VAL A 125 -22.41 -20.40 -9.06
C VAL A 125 -22.54 -21.12 -10.40
N LYS A 126 -21.43 -21.53 -11.01
CA LYS A 126 -21.42 -22.22 -12.32
C LYS A 126 -21.79 -23.71 -12.26
N CYS A 127 -21.77 -24.33 -11.07
CA CYS A 127 -22.17 -25.72 -10.88
C CYS A 127 -23.70 -25.85 -10.68
N GLN A 128 -24.21 -27.09 -10.72
CA GLN A 128 -25.59 -27.43 -10.35
C GLN A 128 -25.67 -28.11 -8.97
N PRO A 129 -25.30 -27.42 -7.86
CA PRO A 129 -25.54 -27.97 -6.53
C PRO A 129 -27.04 -27.89 -6.20
N ASN A 130 -27.46 -28.60 -5.14
CA ASN A 130 -28.79 -28.37 -4.58
C ASN A 130 -28.94 -26.92 -4.07
N ASP A 131 -30.18 -26.47 -3.93
CA ASP A 131 -30.48 -25.07 -3.58
C ASP A 131 -29.90 -24.65 -2.24
N ASN A 132 -29.85 -25.56 -1.27
CA ASN A 132 -29.27 -25.30 0.05
C ASN A 132 -27.78 -24.94 -0.03
N VAL A 133 -27.01 -25.72 -0.80
CA VAL A 133 -25.58 -25.48 -1.01
C VAL A 133 -25.37 -24.21 -1.85
N LYS A 134 -26.19 -23.98 -2.88
CA LYS A 134 -26.14 -22.76 -3.70
C LYS A 134 -26.34 -21.50 -2.84
N ASN A 135 -27.38 -21.47 -2.02
CA ASN A 135 -27.69 -20.32 -1.16
C ASN A 135 -26.59 -20.08 -0.12
N ARG A 136 -26.01 -21.15 0.44
CA ARG A 136 -24.87 -21.05 1.36
C ARG A 136 -23.63 -20.43 0.69
N LEU A 137 -23.32 -20.84 -0.55
CA LEU A 137 -22.18 -20.31 -1.30
C LEU A 137 -22.38 -18.84 -1.68
N LEU A 138 -23.56 -18.47 -2.18
CA LEU A 138 -23.87 -17.08 -2.50
C LEU A 138 -23.85 -16.18 -1.27
N LYS A 139 -24.34 -16.67 -0.12
CA LYS A 139 -24.23 -15.95 1.15
C LYS A 139 -22.77 -15.76 1.57
N ALA A 140 -21.95 -16.81 1.47
CA ALA A 140 -20.53 -16.72 1.80
C ALA A 140 -19.79 -15.72 0.90
N ALA A 141 -20.09 -15.69 -0.41
CA ALA A 141 -19.52 -14.70 -1.33
C ALA A 141 -19.94 -13.26 -0.99
N ARG A 142 -21.21 -13.07 -0.62
CA ARG A 142 -21.74 -11.77 -0.19
C ARG A 142 -21.10 -11.24 1.09
N ASP A 143 -20.86 -12.14 2.04
CA ASP A 143 -20.27 -11.81 3.35
C ASP A 143 -18.72 -11.73 3.30
N ALA A 144 -18.11 -12.13 2.20
CA ALA A 144 -16.67 -12.08 2.01
C ALA A 144 -16.14 -10.65 2.00
N THR A 145 -14.96 -10.47 2.58
CA THR A 145 -14.26 -9.18 2.59
C THR A 145 -13.73 -8.85 1.19
N ALA A 146 -13.59 -7.56 0.90
CA ALA A 146 -12.97 -7.13 -0.36
C ALA A 146 -11.59 -7.76 -0.58
N ARG A 147 -10.83 -8.06 0.48
CA ARG A 147 -9.52 -8.72 0.39
C ARG A 147 -9.65 -10.16 -0.15
N GLU A 148 -10.65 -10.91 0.32
CA GLU A 148 -10.92 -12.27 -0.15
C GLU A 148 -11.43 -12.26 -1.60
N CYS A 149 -12.04 -11.15 -2.02
CA CYS A 149 -12.54 -10.92 -3.38
C CYS A 149 -11.57 -10.07 -4.25
N GLN A 150 -10.26 -10.13 -4.01
CA GLN A 150 -9.24 -9.45 -4.85
C GLN A 150 -9.46 -7.94 -5.04
N GLY A 151 -10.02 -7.27 -4.03
CA GLY A 151 -10.29 -5.83 -4.05
C GLY A 151 -11.70 -5.47 -4.51
N PHE A 152 -12.56 -6.44 -4.87
CA PHE A 152 -13.93 -6.20 -5.31
C PHE A 152 -14.94 -6.43 -4.17
N PRO A 153 -15.42 -5.37 -3.50
CA PRO A 153 -16.46 -5.51 -2.47
C PRO A 153 -17.82 -5.84 -3.11
N TYR A 154 -18.71 -6.48 -2.33
CA TYR A 154 -20.08 -6.73 -2.75
C TYR A 154 -20.85 -5.43 -3.06
N ASN A 155 -20.68 -4.41 -2.20
CA ASN A 155 -21.24 -3.07 -2.42
C ASN A 155 -20.12 -2.09 -2.73
N LEU A 156 -20.17 -1.49 -3.92
CA LEU A 156 -19.28 -0.40 -4.31
C LEU A 156 -20.03 0.93 -4.24
N ASN A 157 -19.71 1.74 -3.24
CA ASN A 157 -20.20 3.11 -3.14
C ASN A 157 -19.37 4.03 -4.05
N SER A 158 -20.05 4.85 -4.85
CA SER A 158 -19.44 5.77 -5.79
C SER A 158 -20.18 7.11 -5.84
N SER A 159 -19.51 8.11 -6.42
CA SER A 159 -19.93 9.50 -6.59
C SER A 159 -19.09 10.18 -7.67
N LEU A 160 -19.66 11.19 -8.33
CA LEU A 160 -19.11 11.87 -9.52
C LEU A 160 -17.79 12.62 -9.28
N ASN A 161 -17.58 13.20 -8.10
CA ASN A 161 -16.43 14.08 -7.85
C ASN A 161 -15.31 13.41 -7.04
N VAL A 162 -15.30 12.09 -6.97
CA VAL A 162 -14.34 11.30 -6.20
C VAL A 162 -13.39 10.58 -7.16
N LYS A 163 -12.12 10.45 -6.75
CA LYS A 163 -11.11 9.72 -7.51
C LYS A 163 -11.20 8.24 -7.19
N TYR A 164 -11.15 7.40 -8.21
CA TYR A 164 -11.11 5.95 -8.08
C TYR A 164 -9.81 5.39 -8.65
N MET A 165 -9.39 4.26 -8.10
CA MET A 165 -8.32 3.44 -8.64
C MET A 165 -8.97 2.20 -9.26
N ILE A 166 -8.59 1.88 -10.49
CA ILE A 166 -9.02 0.64 -11.13
C ILE A 166 -8.15 -0.50 -10.59
N THR A 167 -8.78 -1.53 -10.04
CA THR A 167 -8.11 -2.77 -9.63
C THR A 167 -8.25 -3.80 -10.74
N VAL A 168 -7.14 -4.46 -11.09
CA VAL A 168 -7.06 -5.57 -12.07
C VAL A 168 -6.71 -6.86 -11.37
#